data_AF-A0A3M1Q0H4-F1
#
_entry.id   AF-A0A3M1Q0H4-F1
#
_cell.length_a   1.000
_cell.length_b   1.000
_cell.length_c   1.000
_cell.angle_alpha   90.00
_cell.angle_beta   90.00
_cell.angle_gamma   90.00
#
_symmetry.space_group_name_H-M   'P 1'
#
loop_
_entity.id
_entity.type
_entity.pdbx_description
1 polymer ?
#
loop_
_entity_poly.entity_id
_entity_poly.type
_entity_poly.pdbx_seq_one_letter_code
_entity_poly.pdbx_strand_id
1 'polypeptide(L)'
;MGATDDRTDGLPFEKALERLEQIVAALEGDEHDLDRSLQLFEEGMTLVRRLEQQLERAEMRVEELLRNADGATTTAPLELDDGAPEENGE
;
A
#
# COMPACT_ATOMS: atom_id res chain seq x y z
N MET A 1 18.19 -12.43 -4.80
CA MET A 1 17.98 -11.87 -3.45
C MET A 1 17.50 -10.43 -3.63
N GLY A 2 16.22 -10.26 -3.99
CA GLY A 2 15.65 -8.94 -4.29
C GLY A 2 15.07 -8.33 -3.04
N ALA A 3 15.84 -7.50 -2.36
CA ALA A 3 15.31 -6.57 -1.36
C ALA A 3 14.57 -5.47 -2.13
N THR A 4 13.25 -5.64 -2.33
CA THR A 4 12.42 -4.61 -2.94
C THR A 4 11.67 -3.86 -1.87
N ASP A 5 12.21 -2.68 -1.57
CA ASP A 5 11.50 -1.45 -1.19
C ASP A 5 10.90 -1.33 0.23
N ASP A 6 11.77 -1.32 1.24
CA ASP A 6 11.51 -0.80 2.61
C ASP A 6 11.87 0.69 2.71
N ARG A 7 11.45 1.52 1.74
CA ARG A 7 11.87 2.93 1.71
C ARG A 7 10.73 3.87 1.38
N THR A 8 9.69 3.92 2.23
CA THR A 8 8.93 5.17 2.47
C THR A 8 7.94 5.00 3.64
N ASP A 9 8.19 5.79 4.69
CA ASP A 9 7.31 6.18 5.81
C ASP A 9 6.52 5.11 6.61
N GLY A 10 7.24 4.51 7.57
CA GLY A 10 6.72 4.02 8.85
C GLY A 10 7.11 2.58 9.17
N LEU A 11 6.54 2.02 10.24
CA LEU A 11 6.86 0.66 10.73
C LEU A 11 6.65 -0.41 9.62
N PRO A 12 7.64 -1.30 9.36
CA PRO A 12 7.52 -2.36 8.37
C PRO A 12 6.40 -3.35 8.72
N PHE A 13 5.85 -4.03 7.72
CA PHE A 13 4.68 -4.90 7.86
C PHE A 13 4.86 -5.94 8.98
N GLU A 14 5.98 -6.66 8.98
CA GLU A 14 6.26 -7.71 9.96
C GLU A 14 6.34 -7.14 11.38
N LYS A 15 6.87 -5.92 11.53
CA LYS A 15 6.96 -5.25 12.83
C LYS A 15 5.62 -4.72 13.31
N ALA A 16 4.78 -4.24 12.39
CA ALA A 16 3.42 -3.83 12.72
C ALA A 16 2.56 -5.05 13.13
N LEU A 17 2.75 -6.18 12.45
CA LEU A 17 2.08 -7.43 12.79
C LEU A 17 2.54 -7.98 14.14
N GLU A 18 3.86 -8.05 14.37
CA GLU A 18 4.43 -8.47 15.67
C GLU A 18 3.92 -7.60 16.82
N ARG A 19 3.82 -6.28 16.60
CA ARG A 19 3.28 -5.36 17.60
C ARG A 19 1.79 -5.61 17.86
N LEU A 20 1.00 -5.87 16.82
CA LEU A 20 -0.42 -6.17 16.96
C LEU A 20 -0.64 -7.46 17.76
N GLU A 21 0.15 -8.50 17.51
CA GLU A 21 0.11 -9.76 18.27
C GLU A 21 0.42 -9.53 19.76
N GLN A 22 1.42 -8.71 20.06
CA GLN A 22 1.74 -8.32 21.44
C GLN A 22 0.59 -7.58 22.12
N ILE A 23 -0.10 -6.70 21.40
CA ILE A 23 -1.26 -5.97 21.91
C ILE A 23 -2.42 -6.93 22.21
N VAL A 24 -2.69 -7.87 21.31
CA VAL A 24 -3.73 -8.90 21.52
C VAL A 24 -3.40 -9.73 22.76
N ALA A 25 -2.18 -10.24 22.86
CA ALA A 25 -1.75 -11.02 24.01
C ALA A 25 -1.82 -10.22 25.33
N ALA A 26 -1.54 -8.91 25.29
CA ALA A 26 -1.68 -8.03 26.43
C ALA A 26 -3.16 -7.87 26.83
N LEU A 27 -4.04 -7.56 25.86
CA LEU A 27 -5.48 -7.40 26.10
C LEU A 27 -6.18 -8.66 26.60
N GLU A 28 -5.66 -9.85 26.30
CA GLU A 28 -6.15 -11.14 26.83
C GLU A 28 -5.72 -11.40 28.29
N GLY A 29 -4.75 -10.65 28.81
CA GLY A 29 -4.30 -10.77 30.19
C GLY A 29 -5.22 -10.07 31.20
N ASP A 30 -5.35 -10.64 32.40
CA ASP A 30 -6.22 -10.13 33.48
C ASP A 30 -5.66 -8.88 34.21
N GLU A 31 -4.47 -8.36 33.85
CA GLU A 31 -3.73 -7.35 34.62
C GLU A 31 -3.72 -5.95 33.98
N HIS A 32 -4.83 -5.53 33.38
CA HIS A 32 -4.94 -4.19 32.78
C HIS A 32 -6.03 -3.35 33.41
N ASP A 33 -5.63 -2.16 33.86
CA ASP A 33 -6.58 -1.10 34.19
C ASP A 33 -7.29 -0.60 32.92
N LEU A 34 -8.54 -0.16 33.05
CA LEU A 34 -9.41 0.19 31.94
C LEU A 34 -8.76 1.19 30.97
N ASP A 35 -8.08 2.21 31.50
CA ASP A 35 -7.39 3.22 30.68
C ASP A 35 -6.28 2.60 29.82
N ARG A 36 -5.59 1.59 30.36
CA ARG A 36 -4.53 0.88 29.62
C ARG A 36 -5.11 0.02 28.51
N SER A 37 -6.21 -0.68 28.78
CA SER A 37 -6.91 -1.48 27.77
C SER A 37 -7.42 -0.63 26.61
N LEU A 38 -7.94 0.57 26.89
CA LEU A 38 -8.38 1.51 25.86
C LEU A 38 -7.21 1.98 24.97
N GLN A 39 -6.07 2.34 25.56
CA GLN A 39 -4.88 2.74 24.80
C GLN A 39 -4.37 1.62 23.89
N LEU A 40 -4.30 0.39 24.41
CA LEU A 40 -3.87 -0.78 23.65
C LEU A 40 -4.82 -1.07 22.49
N PHE A 41 -6.13 -0.93 22.71
CA PHE A 41 -7.14 -1.10 21.67
C PHE A 41 -7.01 -0.05 20.55
N GLU A 42 -6.83 1.23 20.91
CA GLU A 42 -6.63 2.31 19.94
C GLU A 42 -5.36 2.11 19.10
N GLU A 43 -4.27 1.68 19.74
CA GLU A 43 -3.02 1.33 19.06
C GLU A 43 -3.25 0.15 18.10
N GLY A 44 -3.91 -0.92 18.56
CA GLY A 44 -4.23 -2.10 17.76
C GLY A 44 -5.07 -1.75 16.53
N MET A 45 -6.11 -0.94 16.69
CA MET A 45 -6.94 -0.47 15.57
C MET A 45 -6.15 0.35 14.54
N THR A 46 -5.19 1.15 15.01
CA THR A 46 -4.29 1.91 14.13
C THR A 46 -3.39 0.97 13.32
N LEU A 47 -2.85 -0.08 13.96
CA LEU A 47 -2.02 -1.07 13.29
C LEU A 47 -2.80 -1.90 12.27
N VAL A 48 -4.02 -2.33 12.59
CA VAL A 48 -4.88 -3.06 11.65
C VAL A 48 -5.10 -2.27 10.37
N ARG A 49 -5.54 -1.01 10.48
CA ARG A 49 -5.74 -0.13 9.31
C ARG A 49 -4.48 0.04 8.48
N ARG A 50 -3.32 0.11 9.12
CA ARG A 50 -2.03 0.23 8.44
C ARG A 50 -1.67 -1.06 7.70
N LEU A 51 -1.89 -2.22 8.31
CA LEU A 51 -1.62 -3.52 7.69
C LEU A 51 -2.52 -3.73 6.46
N GLU A 52 -3.80 -3.41 6.56
CA GLU A 52 -4.76 -3.45 5.45
C GLU A 52 -4.29 -2.58 4.26
N GLN A 53 -3.90 -1.33 4.52
CA GLN A 53 -3.39 -0.43 3.47
C GLN A 53 -2.11 -0.95 2.80
N GLN A 54 -1.22 -1.60 3.57
CA GLN A 54 -0.01 -2.19 2.99
C GLN A 54 -0.34 -3.38 2.09
N LEU A 55 -1.30 -4.23 2.50
CA LEU A 55 -1.76 -5.36 1.70
C LEU A 55 -2.45 -4.89 0.43
N GLU A 56 -3.33 -3.89 0.50
CA GLU A 56 -4.00 -3.31 -0.67
C GLU A 56 -2.99 -2.77 -1.70
N ARG A 57 -1.94 -2.06 -1.23
CA ARG A 57 -0.85 -1.58 -2.11
C ARG A 57 -0.09 -2.73 -2.76
N ALA A 58 0.19 -3.79 -2.00
CA ALA A 58 0.87 -4.96 -2.53
C ALA A 58 0.00 -5.68 -3.58
N GLU A 59 -1.30 -5.81 -3.34
CA GLU A 59 -2.26 -6.41 -4.27
C GLU A 59 -2.35 -5.62 -5.58
N MET A 60 -2.55 -4.30 -5.51
CA MET A 60 -2.55 -3.42 -6.69
C MET A 60 -1.26 -3.58 -7.50
N ARG A 61 -0.11 -3.67 -6.82
CA ARG A 61 1.17 -3.83 -7.50
C ARG A 61 1.28 -5.19 -8.21
N VAL A 62 0.77 -6.26 -7.60
CA VAL A 62 0.71 -7.58 -8.22
C VAL A 62 -0.20 -7.56 -9.44
N GLU A 63 -1.38 -6.95 -9.35
CA GLU A 63 -2.31 -6.83 -10.48
C GLU A 63 -1.72 -6.05 -11.67
N GLU A 64 -1.00 -4.95 -11.41
CA GLU A 64 -0.26 -4.22 -12.44
C GLU A 64 0.77 -5.12 -13.13
N LEU A 65 1.56 -5.87 -12.36
CA LEU A 65 2.58 -6.75 -12.89
C LEU A 65 1.97 -7.88 -13.74
N LEU A 66 0.86 -8.47 -13.31
CA LEU A 66 0.15 -9.49 -14.06
C LEU A 66 -0.43 -8.93 -15.37
N ARG A 67 -1.11 -7.78 -15.34
CA ARG A 67 -1.62 -7.11 -16.56
C ARG A 67 -0.50 -6.82 -17.58
N ASN A 68 0.66 -6.40 -17.09
CA ASN A 68 1.83 -6.12 -17.92
C ASN A 68 2.47 -7.42 -18.47
N ALA A 69 2.44 -8.52 -17.71
CA ALA A 69 2.97 -9.82 -18.12
C ALA A 69 2.08 -10.51 -19.17
N ASP A 70 0.76 -10.36 -19.09
CA ASP A 70 -0.21 -10.91 -20.05
C ASP A 70 -0.33 -10.10 -21.36
N GLY A 71 0.51 -9.06 -21.56
CA GLY A 71 0.59 -8.33 -22.82
C GLY A 71 -0.55 -7.35 -23.07
N ALA A 72 -1.22 -6.87 -22.02
CA ALA A 72 -2.19 -5.77 -22.15
C ALA A 72 -1.44 -4.47 -22.48
N THR A 73 -1.24 -4.24 -23.78
CA THR A 73 -0.75 -2.97 -24.33
C THR A 73 -1.69 -1.87 -23.87
N THR A 74 -1.26 -1.03 -22.92
CA THR A 74 -2.00 0.19 -22.61
C THR A 74 -1.89 1.12 -23.81
N THR A 75 -2.95 1.17 -24.62
CA THR A 75 -3.07 2.18 -25.67
C THR A 75 -3.47 3.48 -24.97
N ALA A 76 -2.49 4.26 -24.55
CA ALA A 76 -2.75 5.67 -24.29
C ALA A 76 -3.26 6.31 -25.60
N PRO A 77 -4.26 7.22 -25.56
CA PRO A 77 -4.69 7.96 -26.73
C PRO A 77 -3.48 8.65 -27.36
N LEU A 78 -3.20 8.35 -28.63
CA LEU A 78 -2.18 9.04 -29.39
C LEU A 78 -2.75 10.41 -29.74
N GLU A 79 -2.27 11.47 -29.08
CA GLU A 79 -2.43 12.84 -29.58
C GLU A 79 -1.56 12.96 -30.83
N LEU A 80 -2.18 12.70 -31.99
CA LEU A 80 -1.63 13.08 -33.26
C LEU A 80 -1.73 14.60 -33.33
N ASP A 81 -0.60 15.28 -33.11
CA ASP A 81 -0.41 16.66 -33.53
C ASP A 81 -0.51 16.67 -35.06
N ASP A 82 -1.73 16.84 -35.58
CA ASP A 82 -2.02 17.13 -36.99
C ASP A 82 -1.57 18.56 -37.30
N GLY A 83 -0.28 18.84 -37.06
CA GLY A 83 0.42 20.02 -37.54
C GLY A 83 0.69 19.86 -39.03
N ALA A 84 -0.35 19.92 -39.86
CA ALA A 84 -0.20 20.09 -41.29
C ALA A 84 0.60 21.39 -41.53
N PRO A 85 1.75 21.35 -42.23
CA PRO A 85 2.41 22.58 -42.63
C PRO A 85 1.50 23.27 -43.66
N GLU A 86 0.96 24.43 -43.28
CA GLU A 86 0.26 25.32 -44.21
C GLU A 86 1.24 25.74 -45.32
N GLU A 87 1.01 25.21 -46.52
CA GLU A 87 1.59 25.72 -47.76
C GLU A 87 1.08 27.16 -47.96
N ASN A 88 1.83 28.14 -47.48
CA ASN A 88 1.68 29.52 -47.89
C ASN A 88 2.33 29.68 -49.26
N GLY A 89 1.53 29.48 -50.32
CA GLY A 89 1.87 29.90 -51.66
C GLY A 89 1.58 31.39 -51.83
N GLU A 90 2.64 32.19 -52.01
CA GLU A 90 2.75 33.22 -53.06
C GLU A 90 4.20 33.66 -53.26
#